data_AF-A0A7R9YBW5-F1
#
_entry.id   AF-A0A7R9YBW5-F1
#
_cell.length_a   1.000
_cell.length_b   1.000
_cell.length_c   1.000
_cell.angle_alpha   90.00
_cell.angle_beta   90.00
_cell.angle_gamma   90.00
#
_symmetry.space_group_name_H-M   'P 1'
#
loop_
_entity.id
_entity.type
_entity.pdbx_description
1 polymer ?
#
loop_
_entity_poly.entity_id
_entity_poly.type
_entity_poly.pdbx_seq_one_letter_code
_entity_poly.pdbx_strand_id
1 'polypeptide(L)'
;SISNLLESIAFLPTWLRSLSIFLLLTMDARESKRVTMLRRALHMAMRAIQSDVDSEAVQPCFEHLGDAKLVAAAEDLTAQMMVQVTENIKEEFEVIMGEYGLNERMLALDSLVSQPDEEEGNGDAGWTLPDGMDAERLLRAFAVRSLRAEKERLAAEVAKCEAEEREMRSLVYHEAMQLQVATEGIEKTLGEVKVADTVR
;
A
#
# COMPACT_ATOMS: atom_id res chain seq x y z
N SER A 1 22.56 -7.92 -13.89
CA SER A 1 22.05 -9.29 -13.73
C SER A 1 22.24 -9.74 -12.29
N ILE A 2 21.66 -10.86 -11.86
CA ILE A 2 21.91 -11.45 -10.53
C ILE A 2 23.43 -11.61 -10.29
N SER A 3 24.21 -11.93 -11.34
CA SER A 3 25.67 -11.98 -11.28
C SER A 3 26.31 -10.67 -10.81
N ASN A 4 25.89 -9.52 -11.36
CA ASN A 4 26.42 -8.21 -10.94
C ASN A 4 25.99 -7.83 -9.51
N LEU A 5 24.81 -8.30 -9.07
CA LEU A 5 24.32 -8.07 -7.71
C LEU A 5 25.14 -8.88 -6.69
N LEU A 6 25.43 -10.14 -7.00
CA LEU A 6 26.26 -11.02 -6.16
C LEU A 6 27.71 -10.53 -6.07
N GLU A 7 28.27 -10.00 -7.16
CA GLU A 7 29.60 -9.38 -7.15
C GLU A 7 29.65 -8.15 -6.24
N SER A 8 28.62 -7.31 -6.22
CA SER A 8 28.56 -6.13 -5.34
C SER A 8 28.46 -6.49 -3.85
N ILE A 9 27.83 -7.61 -3.52
CA ILE A 9 27.64 -8.10 -2.13
C ILE A 9 28.90 -8.76 -1.58
N ALA A 10 29.80 -9.21 -2.44
CA ALA A 10 31.07 -9.84 -2.05
C ALA A 10 32.00 -8.89 -1.28
N PHE A 11 31.81 -7.56 -1.36
CA PHE A 11 32.63 -6.57 -0.65
C PHE A 11 32.10 -6.20 0.74
N LEU A 12 30.91 -6.70 1.13
CA LEU A 12 30.32 -6.40 2.43
C LEU A 12 31.00 -7.20 3.56
N PRO A 13 31.02 -6.68 4.82
CA PRO A 13 31.49 -7.43 5.99
C PRO A 13 30.76 -8.77 6.13
N THR A 14 31.42 -9.81 6.62
CA THR A 14 30.94 -11.21 6.56
C THR A 14 29.52 -11.40 7.13
N TRP A 15 29.17 -10.69 8.21
CA TRP A 15 27.83 -10.76 8.80
C TRP A 15 26.77 -10.08 7.92
N LEU A 16 27.10 -8.94 7.30
CA LEU A 16 26.20 -8.21 6.40
C LEU A 16 26.08 -8.93 5.05
N ARG A 17 27.14 -9.61 4.60
CA ARG A 17 27.12 -10.49 3.43
C ARG A 17 26.22 -11.70 3.64
N SER A 18 26.34 -12.39 4.78
CA SER A 18 25.47 -13.51 5.14
C SER A 18 24.02 -13.07 5.31
N LEU A 19 23.76 -11.88 5.89
CA LEU A 19 22.42 -11.30 5.99
C LEU A 19 21.87 -10.91 4.62
N SER A 20 22.67 -10.33 3.73
CA SER A 20 22.24 -9.93 2.38
C SER A 20 21.99 -11.13 1.48
N ILE A 21 22.79 -12.19 1.59
CA ILE A 21 22.55 -13.49 0.92
C ILE A 21 21.32 -14.17 1.51
N PHE A 22 21.16 -14.16 2.84
CA PHE A 22 19.95 -14.66 3.48
C PHE A 22 18.72 -13.88 3.00
N LEU A 23 18.76 -12.55 2.99
CA LEU A 23 17.70 -11.69 2.45
C LEU A 23 17.46 -11.91 0.95
N LEU A 24 18.47 -12.26 0.15
CA LEU A 24 18.29 -12.64 -1.26
C LEU A 24 17.69 -14.03 -1.44
N LEU A 25 17.97 -14.96 -0.51
CA LEU A 25 17.40 -16.30 -0.50
C LEU A 25 16.00 -16.33 0.15
N THR A 26 15.68 -15.34 0.99
CA THR A 26 14.35 -15.13 1.59
C THR A 26 13.54 -14.04 0.91
N MET A 27 14.11 -13.26 -0.02
CA MET A 27 13.39 -12.48 -1.02
C MET A 27 12.69 -13.48 -1.93
N ASP A 28 11.51 -13.82 -1.45
CA ASP A 28 10.43 -14.58 -2.03
C ASP A 28 10.74 -15.20 -3.41
N ALA A 29 11.18 -16.46 -3.39
CA ALA A 29 11.02 -17.36 -4.53
C ALA A 29 9.52 -17.59 -4.90
N ARG A 30 8.59 -16.88 -4.23
CA ARG A 30 7.16 -16.83 -4.50
C ARG A 30 6.68 -15.49 -5.05
N GLU A 31 7.54 -14.50 -5.30
CA GLU A 31 7.05 -13.30 -5.98
C GLU A 31 6.70 -13.68 -7.44
N SER A 32 5.42 -13.56 -7.76
CA SER A 32 4.91 -13.81 -9.11
C SER A 32 5.63 -12.94 -10.13
N LYS A 33 6.00 -13.52 -11.28
CA LYS A 33 6.61 -12.77 -12.39
C LYS A 33 5.72 -11.59 -12.80
N ARG A 34 4.41 -11.76 -12.74
CA ARG A 34 3.42 -10.72 -13.03
C ARG A 34 3.44 -9.60 -11.99
N VAL A 35 3.63 -9.92 -10.71
CA VAL A 35 3.80 -8.91 -9.66
C VAL A 35 5.05 -8.08 -9.91
N THR A 36 6.18 -8.71 -10.22
CA THR A 36 7.41 -8.00 -10.57
C THR A 36 7.23 -7.11 -11.79
N MET A 37 6.51 -7.59 -12.83
CA MET A 37 6.17 -6.78 -14.00
C MET A 37 5.27 -5.60 -13.67
N LEU A 38 4.28 -5.80 -12.79
CA LEU A 38 3.35 -4.75 -12.36
C LEU A 38 4.09 -3.65 -11.58
N ARG A 39 4.93 -4.03 -10.60
CA ARG A 39 5.81 -3.09 -9.87
C ARG A 39 6.71 -2.32 -10.83
N ARG A 40 7.26 -2.99 -11.84
CA ARG A 40 8.11 -2.35 -12.86
C ARG A 40 7.32 -1.36 -13.72
N ALA A 41 6.11 -1.72 -14.14
CA ALA A 41 5.23 -0.83 -14.90
C ALA A 41 4.86 0.42 -14.09
N LEU A 42 4.54 0.25 -12.80
CA LEU A 42 4.28 1.36 -11.89
C LEU A 42 5.49 2.29 -11.77
N HIS A 43 6.69 1.74 -11.57
CA HIS A 43 7.92 2.54 -11.52
C HIS A 43 8.16 3.30 -12.83
N MET A 44 7.93 2.66 -13.99
CA MET A 44 8.05 3.34 -15.28
C MET A 44 7.04 4.48 -15.42
N ALA A 45 5.79 4.29 -14.98
CA ALA A 45 4.77 5.34 -14.99
C ALA A 45 5.13 6.51 -14.05
N MET A 46 5.61 6.22 -12.83
CA MET A 46 6.07 7.26 -11.90
C MET A 46 7.24 8.07 -12.48
N ARG A 47 8.19 7.41 -13.15
CA ARG A 47 9.29 8.12 -13.83
C ARG A 47 8.80 9.01 -14.98
N ALA A 48 7.82 8.56 -15.75
CA ALA A 48 7.25 9.36 -16.82
C ALA A 48 6.55 10.61 -16.26
N ILE A 49 5.79 10.47 -15.18
CA ILE A 49 5.18 11.62 -14.49
C ILE A 49 6.26 12.55 -13.94
N GLN A 50 7.33 12.02 -13.34
CA GLN A 50 8.44 12.83 -12.85
C GLN A 50 9.17 13.58 -13.96
N SER A 51 9.33 12.98 -15.14
CA SER A 51 9.92 13.68 -16.29
C SER A 51 9.03 14.78 -16.85
N ASP A 52 7.71 14.60 -16.77
CA ASP A 52 6.75 15.62 -17.23
C ASP A 52 6.65 16.82 -16.27
N VAL A 53 7.08 16.64 -15.01
CA VAL A 53 7.10 17.66 -13.94
C VAL A 53 8.56 18.03 -13.61
N ASP A 54 9.43 18.06 -14.61
CA ASP A 54 10.81 18.49 -14.41
C ASP A 54 10.92 20.01 -14.17
N SER A 55 12.08 20.46 -13.70
CA SER A 55 12.28 21.88 -13.36
C SER A 55 12.04 22.78 -14.57
N GLU A 56 12.38 22.34 -15.79
CA GLU A 56 12.19 23.12 -17.02
C GLU A 56 10.71 23.28 -17.39
N ALA A 57 9.88 22.26 -17.15
CA ALA A 57 8.45 22.28 -17.40
C ALA A 57 7.68 23.17 -16.42
N VAL A 58 8.17 23.28 -15.17
CA VAL A 58 7.46 24.01 -14.11
C VAL A 58 7.96 25.45 -13.97
N GLN A 59 9.16 25.79 -14.44
CA GLN A 59 9.72 27.14 -14.39
C GLN A 59 8.81 28.23 -15.02
N PRO A 60 8.17 28.02 -16.19
CA PRO A 60 7.22 28.98 -16.77
C PRO A 60 6.03 29.27 -15.86
N CYS A 61 5.62 28.30 -15.04
CA CYS A 61 4.54 28.46 -14.08
C CYS A 61 4.92 29.39 -12.92
N PHE A 62 6.19 29.77 -12.75
CA PHE A 62 6.66 30.62 -11.65
C PHE A 62 7.29 31.94 -12.14
N GLU A 63 7.41 32.17 -13.44
CA GLU A 63 8.00 33.40 -14.03
C GLU A 63 7.37 34.70 -13.50
N HIS A 64 6.08 34.66 -13.15
CA HIS A 64 5.34 35.80 -12.63
C HIS A 64 5.69 36.19 -11.19
N LEU A 65 6.45 35.36 -10.46
CA LEU A 65 6.94 35.70 -9.12
C LEU A 65 8.00 36.82 -9.15
N GLY A 66 8.68 37.04 -10.28
CA GLY A 66 9.62 38.14 -10.51
C GLY A 66 10.90 38.14 -9.66
N ASP A 67 11.00 37.27 -8.65
CA ASP A 67 12.16 37.09 -7.76
C ASP A 67 12.75 35.69 -7.96
N ALA A 68 14.02 35.64 -8.39
CA ALA A 68 14.77 34.42 -8.59
C ALA A 68 14.85 33.54 -7.32
N LYS A 69 14.81 34.15 -6.13
CA LYS A 69 14.78 33.40 -4.86
C LYS A 69 13.46 32.68 -4.64
N LEU A 70 12.34 33.28 -5.04
CA LEU A 70 11.02 32.68 -4.94
C LEU A 70 10.84 31.56 -5.97
N VAL A 71 11.38 31.74 -7.17
CA VAL A 71 11.40 30.69 -8.21
C VAL A 71 12.20 29.48 -7.74
N ALA A 72 13.42 29.68 -7.21
CA ALA A 72 14.23 28.57 -6.67
C ALA A 72 13.55 27.85 -5.49
N ALA A 73 12.86 28.58 -4.61
CA ALA A 73 12.09 27.97 -3.52
C ALA A 73 10.88 27.17 -4.03
N ALA A 74 10.22 27.64 -5.09
CA ALA A 74 9.11 26.93 -5.72
C ALA A 74 9.58 25.67 -6.47
N GLU A 75 10.73 25.71 -7.15
CA GLU A 75 11.37 24.54 -7.75
C GLU A 75 11.74 23.48 -6.69
N ASP A 76 12.34 23.91 -5.56
CA ASP A 76 12.68 23.01 -4.46
C ASP A 76 11.43 22.39 -3.81
N LEU A 77 10.37 23.18 -3.61
CA LEU A 77 9.08 22.68 -3.11
C LEU A 77 8.45 21.68 -4.09
N THR A 78 8.56 21.93 -5.40
CA THR A 78 8.06 21.01 -6.43
C THR A 78 8.81 19.69 -6.41
N ALA A 79 10.14 19.73 -6.26
CA ALA A 79 10.95 18.51 -6.12
C ALA A 79 10.57 17.70 -4.86
N GLN A 80 10.39 18.37 -3.72
CA GLN A 80 9.94 17.73 -2.48
C GLN A 80 8.55 17.10 -2.62
N MET A 81 7.61 17.82 -3.25
CA MET A 81 6.27 17.32 -3.53
C MET A 81 6.33 16.07 -4.41
N MET A 82 7.16 16.07 -5.46
CA MET A 82 7.30 14.91 -6.35
C MET A 82 7.87 13.69 -5.65
N VAL A 83 8.84 13.86 -4.75
CA VAL A 83 9.35 12.77 -3.91
C VAL A 83 8.24 12.21 -3.03
N GLN A 84 7.48 13.08 -2.35
CA GLN A 84 6.41 12.64 -1.45
C GLN A 84 5.26 11.96 -2.18
N VAL A 85 4.81 12.49 -3.32
CA VAL A 85 3.79 11.85 -4.16
C VAL A 85 4.25 10.47 -4.61
N THR A 86 5.52 10.34 -5.00
CA THR A 86 6.08 9.05 -5.43
C THR A 86 6.08 8.02 -4.30
N GLU A 87 6.41 8.43 -3.08
CA GLU A 87 6.41 7.53 -1.93
C GLU A 87 4.99 7.14 -1.54
N ASN A 88 4.06 8.09 -1.48
CA ASN A 88 2.64 7.82 -1.22
C ASN A 88 2.06 6.84 -2.25
N ILE A 89 2.38 7.00 -3.55
CA ILE A 89 1.91 6.07 -4.59
C ILE A 89 2.43 4.64 -4.35
N LYS A 90 3.68 4.48 -3.91
CA LYS A 90 4.22 3.15 -3.59
C LYS A 90 3.53 2.55 -2.38
N GLU A 91 3.33 3.33 -1.33
CA GLU A 91 2.66 2.88 -0.11
C GLU A 91 1.22 2.43 -0.43
N GLU A 92 0.45 3.26 -1.13
CA GLU A 92 -0.91 2.93 -1.57
C GLU A 92 -0.94 1.70 -2.49
N PHE A 93 0.05 1.55 -3.36
CA PHE A 93 0.17 0.36 -4.19
C PHE A 93 0.39 -0.90 -3.35
N GLU A 94 1.27 -0.88 -2.34
CA GLU A 94 1.45 -2.03 -1.45
C GLU A 94 0.20 -2.34 -0.62
N VAL A 95 -0.53 -1.31 -0.17
CA VAL A 95 -1.83 -1.47 0.51
C VAL A 95 -2.81 -2.20 -0.41
N ILE A 96 -2.98 -1.75 -1.65
CA ILE A 96 -3.85 -2.41 -2.64
C ILE A 96 -3.40 -3.85 -2.91
N MET A 97 -2.09 -4.08 -3.06
CA MET A 97 -1.56 -5.43 -3.28
C MET A 97 -1.85 -6.37 -2.10
N GLY A 98 -1.82 -5.84 -0.87
CA GLY A 98 -2.14 -6.55 0.37
C GLY A 98 -3.65 -6.79 0.57
N GLU A 99 -4.46 -5.72 0.56
CA GLU A 99 -5.91 -5.77 0.82
C GLU A 99 -6.65 -6.75 -0.09
N TYR A 100 -6.27 -6.79 -1.37
CA TYR A 100 -6.93 -7.64 -2.36
C TYR A 100 -6.24 -9.00 -2.53
N GLY A 101 -5.17 -9.28 -1.78
CA GLY A 101 -4.38 -10.50 -1.90
C GLY A 101 -3.83 -10.70 -3.32
N LEU A 102 -3.48 -9.61 -4.02
CA LEU A 102 -3.12 -9.67 -5.44
C LEU A 102 -1.82 -10.45 -5.67
N ASN A 103 -0.89 -10.41 -4.72
CA ASN A 103 0.33 -11.21 -4.77
C ASN A 103 0.03 -12.71 -4.87
N GLU A 104 -0.86 -13.20 -3.99
CA GLU A 104 -1.23 -14.61 -3.92
C GLU A 104 -2.04 -15.04 -5.14
N ARG A 105 -2.96 -14.18 -5.62
CA ARG A 105 -3.77 -14.43 -6.82
C ARG A 105 -2.90 -14.49 -8.08
N MET A 106 -1.94 -13.59 -8.22
CA MET A 106 -1.01 -13.57 -9.35
C MET A 106 -0.05 -14.76 -9.30
N LEU A 107 0.39 -15.17 -8.11
CA LEU A 107 1.20 -16.38 -7.93
C LEU A 107 0.43 -17.65 -8.29
N ALA A 108 -0.84 -17.77 -7.85
CA ALA A 108 -1.70 -18.88 -8.23
C ALA A 108 -1.91 -18.93 -9.75
N LEU A 109 -2.06 -17.77 -10.39
CA LEU A 109 -2.22 -17.66 -11.83
C LEU A 109 -0.94 -18.03 -12.60
N ASP A 110 0.23 -17.60 -12.12
CA ASP A 110 1.51 -18.02 -12.69
C ASP A 110 1.72 -19.53 -12.54
N SER A 111 1.31 -20.11 -11.41
CA SER A 111 1.36 -21.55 -11.21
C SER A 111 0.50 -22.30 -12.22
N LEU A 112 -0.75 -21.86 -12.43
CA LEU A 112 -1.67 -22.46 -13.42
C LEU A 112 -1.12 -22.38 -14.85
N VAL A 113 -0.50 -21.26 -15.23
CA VAL A 113 0.07 -21.07 -16.57
C VAL A 113 1.41 -21.80 -16.75
N SER A 114 2.13 -22.06 -15.67
CA SER A 114 3.40 -22.80 -15.71
C SER A 114 3.24 -24.32 -15.66
N GLN A 115 2.03 -24.84 -15.41
CA GLN A 115 1.76 -26.27 -15.55
C GLN A 115 1.90 -26.61 -17.04
N PRO A 116 2.82 -27.50 -17.43
CA PRO A 116 2.87 -27.97 -18.81
C PRO A 116 1.52 -28.60 -19.14
N ASP A 117 1.01 -28.35 -20.34
CA ASP A 117 -0.13 -29.07 -20.90
C ASP A 117 0.25 -30.57 -20.99
N GLU A 118 0.10 -31.32 -19.90
CA GLU A 118 0.28 -32.77 -19.89
C GLU A 118 -0.84 -33.49 -20.68
N GLU A 119 -1.74 -32.75 -21.33
CA GLU A 119 -2.76 -33.26 -22.24
C GLU A 119 -2.72 -32.60 -23.63
N GLU A 120 -1.54 -32.33 -24.20
CA GLU A 120 -1.41 -32.24 -25.67
C GLU A 120 -1.51 -33.63 -26.30
N GLY A 121 -2.72 -34.19 -26.25
CA GLY A 121 -3.02 -35.54 -26.71
C GLY A 121 -4.50 -35.81 -27.00
N ASN A 122 -5.35 -34.79 -27.15
CA ASN A 122 -6.65 -34.93 -27.81
C ASN A 122 -7.17 -33.54 -28.21
N GLY A 123 -7.09 -33.23 -29.50
CA GLY A 123 -7.55 -31.98 -30.11
C GLY A 123 -9.07 -31.80 -30.16
N ASP A 124 -9.78 -32.23 -29.12
CA ASP A 124 -11.22 -32.04 -28.96
C ASP A 124 -11.60 -32.09 -27.45
N ALA A 125 -10.86 -31.35 -26.62
CA ALA A 125 -11.03 -31.36 -25.17
C ALA A 125 -12.16 -30.42 -24.72
N GLY A 126 -13.40 -30.90 -24.82
CA GLY A 126 -14.39 -30.52 -23.81
C GLY A 126 -13.86 -30.92 -22.43
N TRP A 127 -13.99 -30.05 -21.43
CA TRP A 127 -13.53 -30.30 -20.06
C TRP A 127 -14.14 -31.59 -19.51
N THR A 128 -13.45 -32.72 -19.65
CA THR A 128 -13.84 -33.99 -19.02
C THR A 128 -13.19 -34.08 -17.66
N LEU A 129 -14.00 -34.25 -16.60
CA LEU A 129 -13.49 -34.55 -15.27
C LEU A 129 -12.64 -35.84 -15.32
N PRO A 130 -11.50 -35.91 -14.64
CA PRO A 130 -10.71 -37.14 -14.52
C PRO A 130 -11.56 -38.29 -13.98
N ASP A 131 -11.43 -39.48 -14.58
CA ASP A 131 -12.18 -40.67 -14.17
C ASP A 131 -12.01 -40.93 -12.66
N GLY A 132 -13.13 -40.97 -11.93
CA GLY A 132 -13.18 -41.16 -10.48
C GLY A 132 -13.35 -39.90 -9.63
N MET A 133 -13.41 -38.72 -10.25
CA MET A 133 -13.70 -37.46 -9.56
C MET A 133 -15.21 -37.16 -9.58
N ASP A 134 -15.90 -37.41 -8.46
CA ASP A 134 -17.31 -37.07 -8.29
C ASP A 134 -17.50 -35.54 -8.40
N ALA A 135 -18.39 -35.09 -9.29
CA ALA A 135 -18.73 -33.69 -9.49
C ALA A 135 -19.12 -32.99 -8.18
N GLU A 136 -19.70 -33.74 -7.22
CA GLU A 136 -20.02 -33.23 -5.90
C GLU A 136 -18.76 -32.84 -5.09
N ARG A 137 -17.65 -33.57 -5.22
CA ARG A 137 -16.39 -33.26 -4.53
C ARG A 137 -15.74 -31.99 -5.08
N LEU A 138 -15.81 -31.76 -6.40
CA LEU A 138 -15.33 -30.53 -7.03
C LEU A 138 -16.18 -29.31 -6.65
N LEU A 139 -17.52 -29.45 -6.68
CA LEU A 139 -18.42 -28.40 -6.22
C LEU A 139 -18.19 -28.05 -4.75
N ARG A 140 -18.00 -29.06 -3.89
CA ARG A 140 -17.65 -28.83 -2.47
C ARG A 140 -16.28 -28.16 -2.32
N ALA A 141 -15.26 -28.56 -3.07
CA ALA A 141 -13.94 -27.91 -3.02
C ALA A 141 -14.00 -26.43 -3.47
N PHE A 142 -14.74 -26.16 -4.55
CA PHE A 142 -14.97 -24.80 -5.03
C PHE A 142 -15.78 -23.96 -4.04
N ALA A 143 -16.85 -24.53 -3.46
CA ALA A 143 -17.65 -23.87 -2.44
C ALA A 143 -16.83 -23.56 -1.18
N VAL A 144 -16.01 -24.51 -0.70
CA VAL A 144 -15.12 -24.30 0.45
C VAL A 144 -14.11 -23.18 0.18
N ARG A 145 -13.52 -23.13 -1.02
CA ARG A 145 -12.60 -22.06 -1.41
C ARG A 145 -13.31 -20.70 -1.45
N SER A 146 -14.50 -20.64 -2.05
CA SER A 146 -15.30 -19.41 -2.12
C SER A 146 -15.72 -18.92 -0.74
N LEU A 147 -16.15 -19.84 0.13
CA LEU A 147 -16.49 -19.54 1.52
C LEU A 147 -15.29 -19.08 2.35
N ARG A 148 -14.09 -19.62 2.12
CA ARG A 148 -12.86 -19.14 2.77
C ARG A 148 -12.52 -17.72 2.33
N ALA A 149 -12.55 -17.45 1.03
CA ALA A 149 -12.30 -16.11 0.51
C ALA A 149 -13.31 -15.09 1.05
N GLU A 150 -14.60 -15.46 1.13
CA GLU A 150 -15.63 -14.59 1.70
C GLU A 150 -15.44 -14.39 3.21
N LYS A 151 -15.05 -15.45 3.94
CA LYS A 151 -14.72 -15.34 5.37
C LYS A 151 -13.53 -14.42 5.61
N GLU A 152 -12.48 -14.52 4.80
CA GLU A 152 -11.30 -13.64 4.89
C GLU A 152 -11.66 -12.19 4.56
N ARG A 153 -12.48 -11.97 3.53
CA ARG A 153 -13.02 -10.65 3.17
C ARG A 153 -13.82 -10.04 4.33
N LEU A 154 -14.77 -10.79 4.89
CA LEU A 154 -15.58 -10.33 6.03
C LEU A 154 -14.72 -10.11 7.28
N ALA A 155 -13.70 -10.93 7.53
CA ALA A 155 -12.78 -10.71 8.64
C ALA A 155 -11.98 -9.42 8.49
N ALA A 156 -11.54 -9.09 7.27
CA ALA A 156 -10.87 -7.82 6.97
C ALA A 156 -11.82 -6.62 7.15
N GLU A 157 -13.07 -6.72 6.69
CA GLU A 157 -14.09 -5.68 6.90
C GLU A 157 -14.38 -5.45 8.39
N VAL A 158 -14.52 -6.52 9.18
CA VAL A 158 -14.71 -6.41 10.64
C VAL A 158 -13.51 -5.75 11.30
N ALA A 159 -12.29 -6.16 10.95
CA ALA A 159 -11.07 -5.56 11.51
C ALA A 159 -10.96 -4.06 11.19
N LYS A 160 -11.38 -3.65 9.97
CA LYS A 160 -11.46 -2.24 9.56
C LYS A 160 -12.49 -1.48 10.39
N CYS A 161 -13.71 -2.00 10.52
CA CYS A 161 -14.75 -1.38 11.36
C CYS A 161 -14.32 -1.25 12.82
N GLU A 162 -13.63 -2.25 13.38
CA GLU A 162 -13.11 -2.20 14.75
C GLU A 162 -11.98 -1.17 14.92
N ALA A 163 -11.21 -0.90 13.86
CA ALA A 163 -10.19 0.16 13.86
C ALA A 163 -10.83 1.56 13.82
N GLU A 164 -11.78 1.76 12.89
CA GLU A 164 -12.56 3.00 12.77
C GLU A 164 -13.34 3.30 14.06
N GLU A 165 -13.93 2.28 14.70
CA GLU A 165 -14.63 2.45 15.97
C GLU A 165 -13.68 2.90 17.09
N ARG A 166 -12.49 2.30 17.18
CA ARG A 166 -11.47 2.71 18.18
C ARG A 166 -11.02 4.14 17.96
N GLU A 167 -10.83 4.55 16.71
CA GLU A 167 -10.47 5.92 16.35
C GLU A 167 -11.59 6.91 16.72
N MET A 168 -12.84 6.61 16.35
CA MET A 168 -14.00 7.42 16.72
C MET A 168 -14.16 7.53 18.24
N ARG A 169 -13.98 6.45 18.99
CA ARG A 169 -14.01 6.48 20.46
C ARG A 169 -12.91 7.38 21.03
N SER A 170 -11.73 7.38 20.43
CA SER A 170 -10.63 8.27 20.82
C SER A 170 -10.97 9.74 20.55
N LEU A 171 -11.56 10.04 19.40
CA LEU A 171 -11.99 11.40 19.04
C LEU A 171 -13.07 11.91 20.00
N VAL A 172 -14.10 11.11 20.27
CA VAL A 172 -15.17 11.46 21.22
C VAL A 172 -14.61 11.74 22.62
N TYR A 173 -13.66 10.92 23.09
CA TYR A 173 -13.00 11.16 24.37
C TYR A 173 -12.24 12.48 24.39
N HIS A 174 -11.51 12.78 23.31
CA HIS A 174 -10.76 14.03 23.19
C HIS A 174 -11.67 15.25 23.18
N GLU A 175 -12.75 15.23 22.38
CA GLU A 175 -13.74 16.31 22.33
C GLU A 175 -14.44 16.51 23.67
N ALA A 176 -14.80 15.43 24.37
CA ALA A 176 -15.39 15.51 25.71
C ALA A 176 -14.44 16.19 26.70
N MET A 177 -13.14 15.89 26.63
CA MET A 177 -12.13 16.53 27.48
C MET A 177 -11.96 18.02 27.15
N GLN A 178 -11.94 18.40 25.87
CA GLN A 178 -11.88 19.81 25.47
C GLN A 178 -13.12 20.59 25.94
N LEU A 179 -14.32 20.00 25.80
CA LEU A 179 -15.57 20.57 26.29
C LEU A 179 -15.56 20.76 27.81
N GLN A 180 -15.04 19.80 28.55
CA GLN A 180 -14.90 19.92 30.00
C GLN A 180 -13.98 21.09 30.37
N VAL A 181 -12.79 21.18 29.77
CA VAL A 181 -11.84 22.28 30.02
C VAL A 181 -12.45 23.64 29.66
N ALA A 182 -13.17 23.72 28.53
CA ALA A 182 -13.86 24.94 28.12
C ALA A 182 -14.95 25.34 29.13
N THR A 183 -15.71 24.36 29.64
CA THR A 183 -16.76 24.60 30.64
C THR A 183 -16.17 25.09 31.96
N GLU A 184 -15.11 24.45 32.46
CA GLU A 184 -14.38 24.89 33.66
C GLU A 184 -13.79 26.30 33.48
N GLY A 185 -13.29 26.62 32.28
CA GLY A 185 -12.84 27.95 31.91
C GLY A 185 -13.95 29.00 31.98
N ILE A 186 -15.12 28.70 31.40
CA ILE A 186 -16.30 29.57 31.43
C ILE A 186 -16.76 29.79 32.87
N GLU A 187 -16.89 28.74 33.67
CA GLU A 187 -17.30 28.83 35.08
C GLU A 187 -16.34 29.70 35.89
N LYS A 188 -15.03 29.57 35.67
CA LYS A 188 -14.02 30.42 36.30
C LYS A 188 -14.21 31.88 35.92
N THR A 189 -14.31 32.21 34.64
CA THR A 189 -14.55 33.59 34.19
C THR A 189 -15.88 34.15 34.69
N LEU A 190 -16.93 33.34 34.75
CA LEU A 190 -18.22 33.75 35.31
C LEU A 190 -18.11 34.08 36.80
N GLY A 191 -17.32 33.29 37.54
CA GLY A 191 -16.99 33.54 38.94
C GLY A 191 -16.26 34.87 39.12
N GLU A 192 -15.25 35.15 38.29
CA GLU A 192 -14.50 36.41 38.31
C GLU A 192 -15.39 37.62 37.99
N VAL A 193 -16.27 37.50 36.98
CA VAL A 193 -17.23 38.56 36.61
C VAL A 193 -18.24 38.83 37.72
N LYS A 194 -18.79 37.79 38.37
CA LYS A 194 -19.71 37.98 39.50
C LYS A 194 -19.05 38.74 40.65
N VAL A 195 -17.79 38.44 40.97
CA VAL A 195 -17.03 39.17 42.00
C VAL A 195 -16.85 40.63 41.57
N ALA A 196 -16.51 40.89 40.30
CA ALA A 196 -16.38 42.26 39.78
C ALA A 196 -17.70 43.06 39.84
N ASP A 197 -18.84 42.42 39.58
CA ASP A 197 -20.17 43.06 39.68
C ASP A 197 -20.62 43.27 41.13
N THR A 198 -20.21 42.44 42.10
CA THR A 198 -20.57 42.62 43.52
C THR A 198 -19.77 43.73 44.21
N VAL A 199 -18.59 44.08 43.67
CA VAL A 199 -17.72 45.14 44.19
C VAL A 199 -18.14 46.54 43.70
N ARG A 200 -18.98 46.63 42.66
CA ARG A 200 -19.59 47.88 42.18
C ARG A 200 -20.80 48.28 43.02
#